data_AF-A0A2N2YP71-F1
#
_entry.id   AF-A0A2N2YP71-F1
#
_cell.length_a   1.000
_cell.length_b   1.000
_cell.length_c   1.000
_cell.angle_alpha   90.00
_cell.angle_beta   90.00
_cell.angle_gamma   90.00
#
_symmetry.space_group_name_H-M   'P 1'
#
loop_
_entity.id
_entity.type
_entity.pdbx_description
1 polymer ?
#
loop_
_entity_poly.entity_id
_entity_poly.type
_entity_poly.pdbx_seq_one_letter_code
_entity_poly.pdbx_strand_id
1 'polypeptide(L)'
;MQKITILSFVFLLGGIMILTSCRKRDVEYVPEEPDPRVNLTDDPLPYSNPNWMAYMDGDLYLNQFTIPGTHDCAADQHTSNQGTEHGYVICQDYYISNQMELGVRWFDVRLHLDKHDGVLTAFHQDYYLHKNFNDLLTAGLDFLKANPTETIIYMIKQEHSGESDNDFAKAVYNYISQRPDFTNTFWLENSMPRLCEARGKIVIMGRYHNTDSGIPSGLYVDWDKNTKGDFVNWCGFPLWVQDHYSCATVHYTTKIDEIEAGIQLANNPIHNQRLFINFTSFEQLLDHYIITLTKEVNPPIDDYLKAHPDYHTSGVLMLNFAGGGDGSPRTASPDLVNTVIGMNDLGTGTVQIGTQTWMKKSLNVLKYNENLLPIPEVEDCNQWRSLTTGAWRHFSSDVCVDGFGGRLYNWHVIYNTLYGTVCPSGFHVPTDADWNTLVSYLGGPEVAGGKMKEPLYFHWSPPNTGATDESGFSALGRGYWGNGESIGLLNTVLFYTSTPGNDSVVFRALCDTSSRIFRIADTARNSYAASIRCIKD
;
A
#
# COMPACT_ATOMS: atom_id res chain seq x y z
N MET A 1 80.10 -28.86 40.08
CA MET A 1 79.74 -27.44 39.97
C MET A 1 78.63 -27.30 38.95
N GLN A 2 77.71 -26.39 39.24
CA GLN A 2 76.35 -26.28 38.72
C GLN A 2 76.27 -25.40 37.45
N LYS A 3 75.19 -25.59 36.68
CA LYS A 3 74.52 -24.71 35.67
C LYS A 3 74.75 -25.04 34.19
N ILE A 4 73.73 -25.65 33.54
CA ILE A 4 72.55 -25.09 32.80
C ILE A 4 72.90 -24.76 31.35
N THR A 5 72.28 -25.46 30.39
CA THR A 5 71.66 -24.86 29.19
C THR A 5 70.50 -25.73 28.69
N ILE A 6 69.43 -25.05 28.29
CA ILE A 6 68.12 -25.51 27.80
C ILE A 6 68.25 -26.07 26.37
N LEU A 7 67.48 -27.12 26.04
CA LEU A 7 67.24 -27.54 24.65
C LEU A 7 65.74 -27.58 24.36
N SER A 8 65.30 -26.71 23.47
CA SER A 8 63.99 -26.74 22.79
C SER A 8 64.04 -27.75 21.65
N PHE A 9 63.03 -28.60 21.50
CA PHE A 9 62.81 -29.40 20.30
C PHE A 9 61.47 -29.03 19.67
N VAL A 10 61.56 -28.48 18.46
CA VAL A 10 60.48 -28.28 17.50
C VAL A 10 60.22 -29.62 16.81
N PHE A 11 58.97 -30.09 16.83
CA PHE A 11 58.53 -31.19 15.96
C PHE A 11 57.66 -30.63 14.84
N LEU A 12 58.19 -30.75 13.62
CA LEU A 12 57.46 -30.64 12.36
C LEU A 12 56.50 -31.84 12.24
N LEU A 13 55.22 -31.59 11.96
CA LEU A 13 54.31 -32.61 11.43
C LEU A 13 53.66 -32.05 10.16
N GLY A 14 53.97 -32.70 9.04
CA GLY A 14 53.50 -32.37 7.71
C GLY A 14 52.01 -32.61 7.54
N GLY A 15 51.32 -31.62 6.98
CA GLY A 15 49.93 -31.75 6.57
C GLY A 15 49.80 -32.57 5.29
N ILE A 16 49.02 -33.64 5.37
CA ILE A 16 48.46 -34.34 4.21
C ILE A 16 47.14 -33.63 3.87
N MET A 17 47.10 -32.93 2.72
CA MET A 17 45.82 -32.48 2.15
C MET A 17 45.06 -33.71 1.65
N ILE A 18 43.96 -34.04 2.32
CA ILE A 18 42.94 -34.94 1.78
C ILE A 18 41.86 -34.05 1.14
N LEU A 19 41.89 -33.93 -0.19
CA LEU A 19 40.77 -33.42 -0.97
C LEU A 19 39.63 -34.44 -0.87
N THR A 20 38.67 -34.20 0.03
CA THR A 20 37.39 -34.92 0.00
C THR A 20 36.43 -34.13 -0.87
N SER A 21 36.00 -34.73 -1.99
CA SER A 21 34.85 -34.21 -2.71
C SER A 21 33.59 -34.53 -1.89
N CYS A 22 32.85 -33.49 -1.49
CA CYS A 22 31.55 -33.68 -0.86
C CYS A 22 30.56 -34.16 -1.93
N ARG A 23 30.33 -35.47 -1.98
CA ARG A 23 29.12 -36.04 -2.58
C ARG A 23 27.91 -35.57 -1.77
N LYS A 24 26.89 -35.04 -2.46
CA LYS A 24 25.52 -34.87 -1.95
C LYS A 24 25.09 -36.17 -1.26
N ARG A 25 24.64 -36.08 0.00
CA ARG A 25 23.78 -37.11 0.57
C ARG A 25 22.36 -36.66 0.30
N ASP A 26 21.62 -37.47 -0.42
CA ASP A 26 20.17 -37.37 -0.50
C ASP A 26 19.63 -37.61 0.91
N VAL A 27 19.16 -36.56 1.58
CA VAL A 27 18.43 -36.67 2.83
C VAL A 27 16.96 -36.73 2.44
N GLU A 28 16.39 -37.93 2.56
CA GLU A 28 14.95 -38.16 2.42
C GLU A 28 14.24 -37.39 3.54
N TYR A 29 13.37 -36.45 3.18
CA TYR A 29 12.56 -35.70 4.14
C TYR A 29 11.54 -36.65 4.78
N VAL A 30 11.68 -36.88 6.09
CA VAL A 30 10.68 -37.58 6.90
C VAL A 30 9.94 -36.50 7.70
N PRO A 31 8.62 -36.31 7.52
CA PRO A 31 7.86 -35.35 8.32
C PRO A 31 7.82 -35.84 9.77
N GLU A 32 8.44 -35.11 10.70
CA GLU A 32 8.23 -35.32 12.14
C GLU A 32 6.87 -34.72 12.56
N GLU A 33 6.14 -35.43 13.42
CA GLU A 33 4.88 -34.93 13.97
C GLU A 33 5.13 -33.69 14.86
N PRO A 34 4.24 -32.68 14.83
CA PRO A 34 4.43 -31.44 15.58
C PRO A 34 4.48 -31.69 17.11
N ASP A 35 5.45 -31.06 17.81
CA ASP A 35 5.52 -31.10 19.28
C ASP A 35 4.24 -30.50 19.88
N PRO A 36 3.46 -31.26 20.68
CA PRO A 36 2.19 -30.82 21.23
C PRO A 36 2.28 -29.73 22.31
N ARG A 37 3.45 -29.13 22.59
CA ARG A 37 3.66 -28.19 23.71
C ARG A 37 3.86 -26.71 23.37
N VAL A 38 3.78 -26.28 22.11
CA VAL A 38 3.87 -24.85 21.78
C VAL A 38 2.55 -24.36 21.19
N ASN A 39 1.78 -23.67 22.03
CA ASN A 39 0.60 -22.94 21.61
C ASN A 39 1.06 -21.70 20.83
N LEU A 40 1.35 -21.87 19.54
CA LEU A 40 1.80 -20.79 18.66
C LEU A 40 0.62 -19.89 18.28
N THR A 41 0.23 -19.03 19.20
CA THR A 41 -0.47 -17.81 18.81
C THR A 41 0.58 -16.73 18.63
N ASP A 42 0.39 -15.88 17.62
CA ASP A 42 1.18 -14.65 17.56
C ASP A 42 1.09 -13.88 18.88
N ASP A 43 2.17 -13.18 19.20
CA ASP A 43 2.13 -12.17 20.25
C ASP A 43 1.07 -11.10 19.93
N PRO A 44 0.54 -10.40 20.95
CA PRO A 44 -0.36 -9.27 20.71
C PRO A 44 0.30 -8.23 19.79
N LEU A 45 -0.47 -7.75 18.81
CA LEU A 45 0.00 -6.70 17.91
C LEU A 45 0.31 -5.40 18.67
N PRO A 46 1.44 -4.72 18.39
CA PRO A 46 1.78 -3.44 19.00
C PRO A 46 0.83 -2.31 18.60
N TYR A 47 0.23 -2.40 17.42
CA TYR A 47 -0.76 -1.48 16.85
C TYR A 47 -1.52 -2.17 15.71
N SER A 48 -2.50 -1.48 15.12
CA SER A 48 -3.33 -2.02 14.04
C SER A 48 -3.64 -0.92 13.02
N ASN A 49 -3.28 -1.15 11.75
CA ASN A 49 -3.54 -0.29 10.58
C ASN A 49 -4.13 -1.11 9.40
N PRO A 50 -5.29 -1.75 9.57
CA PRO A 50 -5.84 -2.67 8.57
C PRO A 50 -6.45 -1.95 7.36
N ASN A 51 -6.62 -0.62 7.40
CA ASN A 51 -7.38 0.12 6.40
C ASN A 51 -6.75 1.47 5.98
N TRP A 52 -5.42 1.58 6.00
CA TRP A 52 -4.75 2.85 5.72
C TRP A 52 -4.86 3.27 4.24
N MET A 53 -4.95 2.33 3.29
CA MET A 53 -5.13 2.66 1.87
C MET A 53 -6.53 3.23 1.57
N ALA A 54 -7.51 3.01 2.45
CA ALA A 54 -8.85 3.59 2.35
C ALA A 54 -8.85 5.11 2.18
N TYR A 55 -7.88 5.77 2.80
CA TYR A 55 -7.79 7.22 2.83
C TYR A 55 -6.91 7.82 1.72
N MET A 56 -6.18 6.97 1.01
CA MET A 56 -5.36 7.36 -0.13
C MET A 56 -6.21 7.72 -1.35
N ASP A 57 -5.61 8.51 -2.24
CA ASP A 57 -6.19 8.81 -3.55
C ASP A 57 -6.18 7.53 -4.41
N GLY A 58 -7.35 7.16 -4.92
CA GLY A 58 -7.54 5.97 -5.74
C GLY A 58 -6.81 6.04 -7.08
N ASP A 59 -6.55 7.22 -7.62
CA ASP A 59 -5.89 7.39 -8.93
C ASP A 59 -4.37 7.22 -8.89
N LEU A 60 -3.78 7.18 -7.69
CA LEU A 60 -2.37 6.84 -7.55
C LEU A 60 -2.14 5.42 -8.05
N TYR A 61 -1.21 5.26 -8.99
CA TYR A 61 -0.64 3.96 -9.31
C TYR A 61 0.11 3.40 -8.10
N LEU A 62 0.12 2.07 -7.94
CA LEU A 62 0.78 1.44 -6.78
C LEU A 62 2.29 1.71 -6.69
N ASN A 63 2.91 2.26 -7.74
CA ASN A 63 4.30 2.72 -7.75
C ASN A 63 4.50 4.22 -7.44
N GLN A 64 3.43 4.98 -7.17
CA GLN A 64 3.49 6.44 -6.94
C GLN A 64 3.47 6.85 -5.47
N PHE A 65 3.32 5.89 -4.57
CA PHE A 65 3.26 6.11 -3.15
C PHE A 65 4.05 5.01 -2.43
N THR A 66 4.23 5.15 -1.12
CA THR A 66 5.07 4.21 -0.39
C THR A 66 4.27 3.09 0.25
N ILE A 67 4.81 1.88 0.18
CA ILE A 67 4.15 0.66 0.66
C ILE A 67 5.13 -0.10 1.57
N PRO A 68 4.76 -0.38 2.83
CA PRO A 68 5.53 -1.30 3.66
C PRO A 68 5.34 -2.73 3.13
N GLY A 69 6.46 -3.43 2.94
CA GLY A 69 6.51 -4.82 2.50
C GLY A 69 7.26 -5.73 3.46
N THR A 70 7.08 -7.03 3.34
CA THR A 70 7.85 -8.03 4.09
C THR A 70 8.63 -8.96 3.17
N HIS A 71 9.92 -9.07 3.44
CA HIS A 71 10.83 -10.06 2.86
C HIS A 71 10.51 -11.45 3.44
N ASP A 72 10.52 -12.48 2.58
CA ASP A 72 10.21 -13.86 2.94
C ASP A 72 9.03 -13.96 3.93
N CYS A 73 7.88 -13.43 3.52
CA CYS A 73 6.78 -13.12 4.44
C CYS A 73 6.23 -14.34 5.21
N ALA A 74 6.42 -15.54 4.65
CA ALA A 74 5.98 -16.81 5.23
C ALA A 74 6.99 -17.40 6.22
N ALA A 75 8.22 -16.89 6.28
CA ALA A 75 9.27 -17.32 7.19
C ALA A 75 9.09 -16.63 8.55
N ASP A 76 7.95 -16.87 9.18
CA ASP A 76 7.53 -16.29 10.45
C ASP A 76 7.89 -17.17 11.66
N GLN A 77 7.54 -16.72 12.88
CA GLN A 77 7.76 -17.50 14.10
C GLN A 77 7.05 -18.86 14.12
N HIS A 78 5.97 -19.04 13.35
CA HIS A 78 5.24 -20.32 13.28
C HIS A 78 5.99 -21.36 12.45
N THR A 79 6.92 -20.92 11.62
CA THR A 79 7.90 -21.77 10.94
C THR A 79 8.80 -22.51 11.93
N SER A 80 9.07 -21.91 13.10
CA SER A 80 10.12 -22.33 14.03
C SER A 80 9.76 -23.49 14.96
N ASN A 81 8.56 -24.05 14.84
CA ASN A 81 8.04 -25.12 15.69
C ASN A 81 8.74 -26.49 15.55
N GLN A 82 9.94 -26.52 14.96
CA GLN A 82 10.79 -27.70 14.78
C GLN A 82 12.15 -27.56 15.52
N GLY A 83 12.31 -26.57 16.40
CA GLY A 83 13.44 -26.49 17.33
C GLY A 83 14.16 -25.14 17.33
N THR A 84 14.77 -24.80 18.47
CA THR A 84 15.46 -23.52 18.76
C THR A 84 16.72 -23.27 17.91
N GLU A 85 17.00 -24.08 16.88
CA GLU A 85 18.22 -24.02 16.08
C GLU A 85 18.08 -23.22 14.77
N HIS A 86 16.91 -22.65 14.43
CA HIS A 86 16.64 -22.06 13.10
C HIS A 86 16.36 -20.54 13.07
N GLY A 87 16.88 -19.76 14.03
CA GLY A 87 16.74 -18.29 14.00
C GLY A 87 17.38 -17.59 12.77
N TYR A 88 18.07 -18.35 11.91
CA TYR A 88 18.59 -17.89 10.62
C TYR A 88 17.60 -18.07 9.45
N VAL A 89 16.46 -18.75 9.65
CA VAL A 89 15.39 -18.87 8.63
C VAL A 89 14.29 -17.84 8.88
N ILE A 90 14.07 -17.45 10.14
CA ILE A 90 12.98 -16.56 10.53
C ILE A 90 13.29 -15.13 10.06
N CYS A 91 12.43 -14.62 9.18
CA CYS A 91 12.46 -13.25 8.70
C CYS A 91 11.35 -12.38 9.31
N GLN A 92 10.30 -12.98 9.89
CA GLN A 92 9.15 -12.26 10.44
C GLN A 92 8.77 -12.76 11.84
N ASP A 93 8.28 -11.86 12.69
CA ASP A 93 7.68 -12.26 13.97
C ASP A 93 6.27 -12.79 13.74
N TYR A 94 5.45 -12.07 12.98
CA TYR A 94 4.01 -12.35 12.86
C TYR A 94 3.67 -13.24 11.66
N TYR A 95 2.61 -14.05 11.79
CA TYR A 95 1.98 -14.69 10.65
C TYR A 95 1.46 -13.66 9.65
N ILE A 96 1.35 -14.04 8.38
CA ILE A 96 1.05 -13.11 7.28
C ILE A 96 -0.25 -12.31 7.48
N SER A 97 -1.28 -12.86 8.11
CA SER A 97 -2.52 -12.13 8.42
C SER A 97 -2.26 -10.97 9.39
N ASN A 98 -1.41 -11.19 10.39
CA ASN A 98 -1.04 -10.17 11.37
C ASN A 98 -0.07 -9.14 10.79
N GLN A 99 0.76 -9.50 9.82
CA GLN A 99 1.50 -8.52 9.01
C GLN A 99 0.53 -7.57 8.26
N MET A 100 -0.57 -8.08 7.71
CA MET A 100 -1.61 -7.24 7.08
C MET A 100 -2.29 -6.32 8.10
N GLU A 101 -2.61 -6.81 9.29
CA GLU A 101 -3.18 -6.00 10.38
C GLU A 101 -2.24 -4.88 10.85
N LEU A 102 -0.91 -5.09 10.80
CA LEU A 102 0.08 -4.04 11.09
C LEU A 102 0.10 -2.93 10.03
N GLY A 103 -0.32 -3.25 8.80
CA GLY A 103 -0.35 -2.31 7.67
C GLY A 103 0.50 -2.72 6.47
N VAL A 104 1.16 -3.89 6.50
CA VAL A 104 1.93 -4.42 5.36
C VAL A 104 0.99 -4.72 4.19
N ARG A 105 1.40 -4.35 2.97
CA ARG A 105 0.62 -4.61 1.74
C ARG A 105 1.44 -5.25 0.62
N TRP A 106 2.75 -5.40 0.78
CA TRP A 106 3.62 -6.04 -0.21
C TRP A 106 4.33 -7.26 0.37
N PHE A 107 4.10 -8.44 -0.19
CA PHE A 107 4.55 -9.70 0.41
C PHE A 107 5.47 -10.45 -0.56
N ASP A 108 6.70 -10.70 -0.15
CA ASP A 108 7.63 -11.60 -0.85
C ASP A 108 7.28 -13.05 -0.53
N VAL A 109 6.61 -13.72 -1.47
CA VAL A 109 6.08 -15.08 -1.35
C VAL A 109 6.98 -16.03 -2.13
N ARG A 110 7.74 -16.85 -1.42
CA ARG A 110 8.69 -17.80 -2.03
C ARG A 110 8.15 -19.21 -1.97
N LEU A 111 7.95 -19.82 -3.15
CA LEU A 111 7.27 -21.11 -3.28
C LEU A 111 8.13 -22.14 -4.02
N HIS A 112 8.09 -23.36 -3.53
CA HIS A 112 8.57 -24.56 -4.18
C HIS A 112 7.40 -25.26 -4.88
N LEU A 113 7.59 -25.69 -6.13
CA LEU A 113 6.67 -26.57 -6.84
C LEU A 113 7.09 -28.03 -6.69
N ASP A 114 6.27 -28.83 -6.02
CA ASP A 114 6.40 -30.28 -6.06
C ASP A 114 5.76 -30.81 -7.36
N LYS A 115 6.59 -31.38 -8.23
CA LYS A 115 6.18 -31.92 -9.52
C LYS A 115 5.30 -33.17 -9.44
N HIS A 116 5.28 -33.87 -8.31
CA HIS A 116 4.57 -35.13 -8.16
C HIS A 116 3.06 -34.92 -8.03
N ASP A 117 2.64 -33.87 -7.33
CA ASP A 117 1.24 -33.54 -7.08
C ASP A 117 0.86 -32.12 -7.51
N GLY A 118 1.81 -31.30 -7.96
CA GLY A 118 1.59 -29.92 -8.38
C GLY A 118 1.39 -28.96 -7.21
N VAL A 119 1.75 -29.36 -6.00
CA VAL A 119 1.55 -28.55 -4.80
C VAL A 119 2.59 -27.45 -4.70
N LEU A 120 2.14 -26.25 -4.31
CA LEU A 120 3.00 -25.10 -4.04
C LEU A 120 3.15 -24.91 -2.53
N THR A 121 4.37 -25.12 -2.04
CA THR A 121 4.74 -24.98 -0.62
C THR A 121 5.68 -23.82 -0.40
N ALA A 122 5.56 -23.11 0.73
CA ALA A 122 6.43 -21.98 1.06
C ALA A 122 7.82 -22.45 1.50
N PHE A 123 8.86 -21.82 0.98
CA PHE A 123 10.27 -22.16 1.22
C PHE A 123 11.12 -20.93 1.50
N HIS A 124 12.17 -21.08 2.30
CA HIS A 124 13.27 -20.14 2.43
C HIS A 124 14.57 -20.89 2.14
N GLN A 125 15.20 -20.61 0.99
CA GLN A 125 16.28 -21.46 0.47
C GLN A 125 15.82 -22.94 0.48
N ASP A 126 16.59 -23.85 1.07
CA ASP A 126 16.31 -25.28 1.13
C ASP A 126 15.32 -25.67 2.24
N TYR A 127 14.75 -24.71 2.99
CA TYR A 127 13.90 -24.97 4.14
C TYR A 127 12.41 -24.85 3.81
N TYR A 128 11.67 -25.95 3.99
CA TYR A 128 10.21 -25.95 3.97
C TYR A 128 9.66 -25.18 5.19
N LEU A 129 8.74 -24.23 4.95
CA LEU A 129 8.22 -23.34 5.99
C LEU A 129 6.92 -23.82 6.66
N HIS A 130 6.52 -25.07 6.41
CA HIS A 130 5.29 -25.68 6.94
C HIS A 130 4.00 -24.94 6.57
N LYS A 131 4.01 -24.28 5.40
CA LYS A 131 2.86 -23.55 4.84
C LYS A 131 2.76 -23.86 3.37
N ASN A 132 1.53 -23.86 2.85
CA ASN A 132 1.27 -23.98 1.42
C ASN A 132 0.74 -22.65 0.85
N PHE A 133 0.73 -22.53 -0.48
CA PHE A 133 0.26 -21.31 -1.14
C PHE A 133 -1.23 -21.05 -0.87
N ASN A 134 -2.04 -22.10 -0.67
CA ASN A 134 -3.45 -21.93 -0.34
C ASN A 134 -3.66 -21.28 1.04
N ASP A 135 -2.80 -21.53 2.02
CA ASP A 135 -2.84 -20.87 3.33
C ASP A 135 -2.61 -19.36 3.17
N LEU A 136 -1.55 -19.00 2.44
CA LEU A 136 -1.18 -17.60 2.18
C LEU A 136 -2.26 -16.88 1.36
N LEU A 137 -2.81 -17.52 0.32
CA LEU A 137 -3.92 -16.98 -0.45
C LEU A 137 -5.16 -16.76 0.42
N THR A 138 -5.51 -17.71 1.27
CA THR A 138 -6.70 -17.61 2.13
C THR A 138 -6.57 -16.46 3.11
N ALA A 139 -5.42 -16.29 3.76
CA ALA A 139 -5.15 -15.14 4.63
C ALA A 139 -5.35 -13.79 3.90
N GLY A 140 -4.81 -13.66 2.69
CA GLY A 140 -4.96 -12.45 1.88
C GLY A 140 -6.39 -12.16 1.46
N LEU A 141 -7.15 -13.19 1.05
CA LEU A 141 -8.55 -13.02 0.66
C LEU A 141 -9.46 -12.67 1.84
N ASP A 142 -9.26 -13.32 2.99
CA ASP A 142 -10.03 -13.01 4.18
C ASP A 142 -9.77 -11.58 4.65
N PHE A 143 -8.51 -11.13 4.60
CA PHE A 143 -8.14 -9.75 4.88
C PHE A 143 -8.82 -8.75 3.94
N LEU A 144 -8.76 -8.98 2.61
CA LEU A 144 -9.39 -8.08 1.62
C LEU A 144 -10.92 -8.09 1.71
N LYS A 145 -11.52 -9.22 2.09
CA LYS A 145 -12.96 -9.30 2.35
C LYS A 145 -13.35 -8.47 3.57
N ALA A 146 -12.52 -8.43 4.61
CA ALA A 146 -12.73 -7.59 5.78
C ALA A 146 -12.40 -6.11 5.51
N ASN A 147 -11.44 -5.85 4.63
CA ASN A 147 -10.90 -4.52 4.31
C ASN A 147 -10.93 -4.25 2.80
N PRO A 148 -12.12 -4.08 2.18
CA PRO A 148 -12.28 -4.01 0.72
C PRO A 148 -11.68 -2.73 0.10
N THR A 149 -11.26 -1.77 0.92
CA THR A 149 -10.58 -0.54 0.49
C THR A 149 -9.08 -0.70 0.33
N GLU A 150 -8.54 -1.85 0.69
CA GLU A 150 -7.12 -2.18 0.59
C GLU A 150 -6.84 -3.03 -0.66
N THR A 151 -5.57 -3.12 -1.04
CA THR A 151 -5.06 -4.11 -1.99
C THR A 151 -3.81 -4.73 -1.39
N ILE A 152 -3.52 -5.99 -1.72
CA ILE A 152 -2.22 -6.60 -1.38
C ILE A 152 -1.49 -7.01 -2.66
N ILE A 153 -0.17 -6.98 -2.61
CA ILE A 153 0.71 -7.41 -3.69
C ILE A 153 1.38 -8.70 -3.21
N TYR A 154 1.18 -9.79 -3.93
CA TYR A 154 1.94 -11.03 -3.76
C TYR A 154 3.01 -11.08 -4.83
N MET A 155 4.24 -10.76 -4.42
CA MET A 155 5.42 -10.91 -5.24
C MET A 155 5.92 -12.34 -5.11
N ILE A 156 5.59 -13.19 -6.09
CA ILE A 156 5.80 -14.63 -6.03
C ILE A 156 7.09 -15.00 -6.74
N LYS A 157 7.98 -15.70 -6.04
CA LYS A 157 9.24 -16.22 -6.59
C LYS A 157 9.29 -17.74 -6.47
N GLN A 158 9.80 -18.40 -7.51
CA GLN A 158 10.16 -19.81 -7.45
C GLN A 158 11.40 -20.00 -6.55
N GLU A 159 11.31 -20.91 -5.58
CA GLU A 159 12.34 -21.19 -4.57
C GLU A 159 12.54 -22.70 -4.43
N HIS A 160 13.81 -23.13 -4.46
CA HIS A 160 14.21 -24.52 -4.23
C HIS A 160 13.54 -25.60 -5.13
N SER A 161 12.91 -25.25 -6.26
CA SER A 161 12.45 -26.23 -7.25
C SER A 161 13.30 -26.21 -8.51
N GLY A 162 13.45 -27.36 -9.16
CA GLY A 162 14.17 -27.54 -10.43
C GLY A 162 13.25 -27.44 -11.66
N GLU A 163 12.02 -26.96 -11.47
CA GLU A 163 10.99 -26.90 -12.49
C GLU A 163 11.17 -25.67 -13.39
N SER A 164 10.62 -25.73 -14.60
CA SER A 164 10.67 -24.59 -15.51
C SER A 164 9.78 -23.45 -14.99
N ASP A 165 10.17 -22.20 -15.24
CA ASP A 165 9.34 -21.05 -14.87
C ASP A 165 7.94 -21.11 -15.50
N ASN A 166 7.81 -21.69 -16.70
CA ASN A 166 6.52 -21.90 -17.34
C ASN A 166 5.63 -22.89 -16.57
N ASP A 167 6.20 -23.97 -16.02
CA ASP A 167 5.42 -24.95 -15.25
C ASP A 167 5.08 -24.42 -13.85
N PHE A 168 6.01 -23.68 -13.25
CA PHE A 168 5.75 -22.93 -12.03
C PHE A 168 4.62 -21.90 -12.21
N ALA A 169 4.67 -21.10 -13.29
CA ALA A 169 3.63 -20.12 -13.62
C ALA A 169 2.25 -20.78 -13.80
N LYS A 170 2.19 -21.93 -14.47
CA LYS A 170 0.95 -22.71 -14.60
C LYS A 170 0.43 -23.20 -13.26
N ALA A 171 1.32 -23.68 -12.37
CA ALA A 171 0.92 -24.10 -11.04
C ALA A 171 0.32 -22.93 -10.25
N VAL A 172 0.97 -21.76 -10.25
CA VAL A 172 0.46 -20.54 -9.59
C VAL A 172 -0.91 -20.16 -10.17
N TYR A 173 -1.05 -20.13 -11.49
CA TYR A 173 -2.32 -19.83 -12.16
C TYR A 173 -3.43 -20.83 -11.81
N ASN A 174 -3.12 -22.12 -11.71
CA ASN A 174 -4.09 -23.15 -11.35
C ASN A 174 -4.63 -22.94 -9.93
N TYR A 175 -3.80 -22.53 -8.97
CA TYR A 175 -4.24 -22.23 -7.61
C TYR A 175 -5.23 -21.06 -7.56
N ILE A 176 -4.99 -20.01 -8.33
CA ILE A 176 -5.83 -18.80 -8.32
C ILE A 176 -7.10 -18.96 -9.16
N SER A 177 -7.02 -19.61 -10.33
CA SER A 177 -8.12 -19.74 -11.30
C SER A 177 -9.24 -20.68 -10.85
N GLN A 178 -8.98 -21.57 -9.89
CA GLN A 178 -9.98 -22.46 -9.32
C GLN A 178 -10.93 -21.77 -8.32
N ARG A 179 -10.70 -20.49 -7.99
CA ARG A 179 -11.49 -19.77 -6.99
C ARG A 179 -12.80 -19.22 -7.59
N PRO A 180 -13.94 -19.27 -6.86
CA PRO A 180 -15.25 -18.86 -7.38
C PRO A 180 -15.35 -17.43 -7.95
N ASP A 181 -14.57 -16.48 -7.41
CA ASP A 181 -14.59 -15.07 -7.81
C ASP A 181 -13.30 -14.61 -8.52
N PHE A 182 -12.53 -15.56 -9.07
CA PHE A 182 -11.19 -15.36 -9.65
C PHE A 182 -11.02 -14.05 -10.45
N THR A 183 -11.90 -13.77 -11.41
CA THR A 183 -11.80 -12.60 -12.29
C THR A 183 -11.92 -11.26 -11.57
N ASN A 184 -12.56 -11.24 -10.40
CA ASN A 184 -12.76 -10.04 -9.60
C ASN A 184 -11.77 -9.94 -8.44
N THR A 185 -11.04 -11.02 -8.15
CA THR A 185 -10.17 -11.12 -6.97
C THR A 185 -8.69 -10.90 -7.29
N PHE A 186 -8.25 -11.15 -8.52
CA PHE A 186 -6.84 -11.06 -8.89
C PHE A 186 -6.60 -10.03 -10.00
N TRP A 187 -5.58 -9.19 -9.82
CA TRP A 187 -5.04 -8.39 -10.92
C TRP A 187 -3.92 -9.18 -11.61
N LEU A 188 -4.18 -9.57 -12.87
CA LEU A 188 -3.28 -10.38 -13.68
C LEU A 188 -2.80 -9.69 -14.96
N GLU A 189 -3.05 -8.39 -15.09
CA GLU A 189 -2.52 -7.59 -16.20
C GLU A 189 -1.04 -7.27 -15.97
N ASN A 190 -0.26 -7.25 -17.04
CA ASN A 190 1.15 -6.82 -17.01
C ASN A 190 1.28 -5.29 -17.13
N SER A 191 0.50 -4.59 -16.31
CA SER A 191 0.42 -3.13 -16.20
C SER A 191 0.22 -2.79 -14.72
N MET A 192 0.88 -1.73 -14.25
CA MET A 192 0.72 -1.28 -12.86
C MET A 192 -0.71 -0.76 -12.68
N PRO A 193 -1.52 -1.30 -11.75
CA PRO A 193 -2.87 -0.78 -11.53
C PRO A 193 -2.84 0.54 -10.77
N ARG A 194 -3.88 1.36 -10.98
CA ARG A 194 -4.26 2.39 -10.02
C ARG A 194 -4.81 1.74 -8.75
N LEU A 195 -4.65 2.40 -7.61
CA LEU A 195 -5.13 1.88 -6.33
C LEU A 195 -6.62 1.53 -6.41
N CYS A 196 -7.45 2.39 -7.01
CA CYS A 196 -8.88 2.13 -7.24
C CYS A 196 -9.17 0.82 -7.99
N GLU A 197 -8.33 0.43 -8.95
CA GLU A 197 -8.48 -0.80 -9.74
C GLU A 197 -8.05 -2.03 -8.95
N ALA A 198 -7.11 -1.83 -8.03
CA ALA A 198 -6.51 -2.85 -7.19
C ALA A 198 -7.30 -3.10 -5.89
N ARG A 199 -8.09 -2.15 -5.41
CA ARG A 199 -8.89 -2.30 -4.18
C ARG A 199 -9.74 -3.58 -4.20
N GLY A 200 -9.67 -4.34 -3.11
CA GLY A 200 -10.31 -5.63 -2.94
C GLY A 200 -9.65 -6.78 -3.72
N LYS A 201 -8.50 -6.56 -4.37
CA LYS A 201 -7.79 -7.56 -5.18
C LYS A 201 -6.42 -7.90 -4.61
N ILE A 202 -5.95 -9.09 -4.95
CA ILE A 202 -4.54 -9.47 -4.86
C ILE A 202 -3.90 -9.14 -6.21
N VAL A 203 -2.91 -8.26 -6.21
CA VAL A 203 -2.05 -8.00 -7.36
C VAL A 203 -0.97 -9.07 -7.39
N ILE A 204 -0.96 -9.89 -8.45
CA ILE A 204 0.09 -10.89 -8.64
C ILE A 204 1.27 -10.22 -9.35
N MET A 205 2.44 -10.38 -8.75
CA MET A 205 3.71 -9.98 -9.35
C MET A 205 4.63 -11.20 -9.38
N GLY A 206 4.91 -11.73 -10.57
CA GLY A 206 5.75 -12.90 -10.76
C GLY A 206 7.23 -12.56 -10.92
N ARG A 207 8.07 -13.14 -10.06
CA ARG A 207 9.52 -13.29 -10.22
C ARG A 207 9.87 -14.61 -10.91
N TYR A 208 9.25 -14.84 -12.05
CA TYR A 208 9.43 -16.02 -12.91
C TYR A 208 8.98 -15.69 -14.33
N HIS A 209 9.66 -16.25 -15.33
CA HIS A 209 9.34 -16.00 -16.74
C HIS A 209 8.08 -16.75 -17.21
N ASN A 210 7.17 -16.06 -17.91
CA ASN A 210 5.91 -16.64 -18.38
C ASN A 210 5.61 -16.34 -19.87
N THR A 211 6.63 -16.17 -20.70
CA THR A 211 6.47 -15.64 -22.07
C THR A 211 5.81 -16.61 -23.07
N ASP A 212 5.83 -17.92 -22.81
CA ASP A 212 5.48 -18.93 -23.82
C ASP A 212 4.15 -19.65 -23.55
N SER A 213 3.52 -19.37 -22.42
CA SER A 213 2.41 -20.15 -21.88
C SER A 213 1.02 -19.62 -22.28
N GLY A 214 0.92 -18.34 -22.64
CA GLY A 214 -0.34 -17.66 -22.94
C GLY A 214 -1.29 -17.48 -21.73
N ILE A 215 -0.86 -17.85 -20.52
CA ILE A 215 -1.66 -17.66 -19.30
C ILE A 215 -1.39 -16.28 -18.67
N PRO A 216 -2.42 -15.57 -18.17
CA PRO A 216 -2.22 -14.35 -17.40
C PRO A 216 -1.40 -14.61 -16.13
N SER A 217 -0.35 -13.83 -15.88
CA SER A 217 0.53 -13.98 -14.71
C SER A 217 0.76 -12.70 -13.91
N GLY A 218 0.03 -11.63 -14.21
CA GLY A 218 0.23 -10.34 -13.55
C GLY A 218 1.49 -9.62 -14.00
N LEU A 219 2.01 -8.80 -13.08
CA LEU A 219 3.20 -8.01 -13.28
C LEU A 219 4.42 -8.92 -13.37
N TYR A 220 5.21 -8.80 -14.44
CA TYR A 220 6.46 -9.53 -14.57
C TYR A 220 7.64 -8.67 -14.10
N VAL A 221 8.43 -9.21 -13.17
CA VAL A 221 9.67 -8.60 -12.66
C VAL A 221 10.76 -9.64 -12.53
N ASP A 222 11.99 -9.28 -12.84
CA ASP A 222 13.16 -10.13 -12.57
C ASP A 222 14.42 -9.26 -12.48
N TRP A 223 15.39 -9.68 -11.68
CA TRP A 223 16.65 -8.98 -11.49
C TRP A 223 17.76 -9.92 -11.04
N ASP A 224 19.00 -9.49 -11.28
CA ASP A 224 20.17 -10.24 -10.89
C ASP A 224 20.22 -10.45 -9.37
N LYS A 225 20.82 -11.56 -8.93
CA LYS A 225 21.04 -11.77 -7.50
C LYS A 225 21.95 -10.67 -6.95
N ASN A 226 21.66 -10.23 -5.73
CA ASN A 226 22.54 -9.36 -4.97
C ASN A 226 22.73 -7.95 -5.60
N THR A 227 21.68 -7.40 -6.20
CA THR A 227 21.69 -6.09 -6.89
C THR A 227 21.87 -4.92 -5.92
N LYS A 228 22.87 -4.06 -6.14
CA LYS A 228 23.19 -2.92 -5.27
C LYS A 228 22.24 -1.72 -5.39
N GLY A 229 21.40 -1.69 -6.41
CA GLY A 229 20.64 -0.52 -6.83
C GLY A 229 20.79 -0.32 -8.33
N ASP A 230 19.89 -0.89 -9.13
CA ASP A 230 19.93 -0.75 -10.58
C ASP A 230 18.53 -0.66 -11.21
N PHE A 231 18.47 -0.05 -12.40
CA PHE A 231 17.28 -0.02 -13.22
C PHE A 231 17.13 -1.32 -14.00
N VAL A 232 15.96 -1.94 -13.87
CA VAL A 232 15.61 -3.16 -14.58
C VAL A 232 14.87 -2.79 -15.87
N ASN A 233 15.38 -3.25 -17.01
CA ASN A 233 14.87 -2.87 -18.34
C ASN A 233 13.93 -3.92 -18.99
N TRP A 234 13.73 -5.08 -18.35
CA TRP A 234 13.07 -6.25 -18.96
C TRP A 234 11.71 -6.58 -18.33
N CYS A 235 11.34 -5.86 -17.29
CA CYS A 235 10.02 -5.90 -16.68
C CYS A 235 9.05 -5.03 -17.49
N GLY A 236 7.77 -5.40 -17.55
CA GLY A 236 6.74 -4.73 -18.38
C GLY A 236 6.48 -3.25 -18.06
N PHE A 237 7.21 -2.70 -17.08
CA PHE A 237 7.14 -1.33 -16.59
C PHE A 237 8.52 -0.91 -16.02
N PRO A 238 8.82 0.39 -15.88
CA PRO A 238 10.09 0.86 -15.32
C PRO A 238 10.27 0.47 -13.84
N LEU A 239 11.32 -0.29 -13.52
CA LEU A 239 11.65 -0.73 -12.15
C LEU A 239 13.07 -0.31 -11.78
N TRP A 240 13.26 0.06 -10.52
CA TRP A 240 14.53 0.15 -9.83
C TRP A 240 14.50 -0.78 -8.62
N VAL A 241 15.60 -1.49 -8.36
CA VAL A 241 15.70 -2.40 -7.22
C VAL A 241 17.06 -2.32 -6.54
N GLN A 242 17.06 -2.27 -5.21
CA GLN A 242 18.20 -2.58 -4.36
C GLN A 242 17.87 -3.79 -3.51
N ASP A 243 18.59 -4.88 -3.79
CA ASP A 243 18.50 -6.20 -3.17
C ASP A 243 19.91 -6.77 -2.91
N HIS A 244 20.80 -5.95 -2.33
CA HIS A 244 22.16 -6.32 -1.94
C HIS A 244 22.11 -7.09 -0.62
N TYR A 245 21.58 -8.29 -0.65
CA TYR A 245 21.28 -9.05 0.57
C TYR A 245 22.52 -9.73 1.17
N SER A 246 23.58 -9.95 0.38
CA SER A 246 24.69 -10.82 0.77
C SER A 246 25.66 -10.19 1.75
N CYS A 247 25.67 -10.68 2.99
CA CYS A 247 26.63 -10.20 3.99
C CYS A 247 28.08 -10.57 3.66
N ALA A 248 28.30 -11.50 2.72
CA ALA A 248 29.63 -11.78 2.18
C ALA A 248 30.16 -10.63 1.29
N THR A 249 29.28 -9.76 0.78
CA THR A 249 29.64 -8.69 -0.17
C THR A 249 29.32 -7.29 0.31
N VAL A 250 28.49 -7.15 1.36
CA VAL A 250 28.10 -5.83 1.89
C VAL A 250 28.04 -5.81 3.42
N HIS A 251 28.57 -4.73 3.99
CA HIS A 251 28.42 -4.41 5.40
C HIS A 251 27.14 -3.59 5.62
N TYR A 252 26.52 -3.71 6.80
CA TYR A 252 25.22 -3.08 7.04
C TYR A 252 25.21 -1.55 6.83
N THR A 253 26.32 -0.87 7.12
CA THR A 253 26.47 0.57 6.84
C THR A 253 26.38 0.90 5.35
N THR A 254 27.05 0.11 4.49
CA THR A 254 27.01 0.35 3.04
C THR A 254 25.65 0.02 2.45
N LYS A 255 24.96 -0.99 2.98
CA LYS A 255 23.57 -1.26 2.61
C LYS A 255 22.65 -0.08 2.94
N ILE A 256 22.81 0.50 4.13
CA ILE A 256 22.04 1.69 4.53
C ILE A 256 22.25 2.80 3.49
N ASP A 257 23.51 3.09 3.12
CA ASP A 257 23.82 4.08 2.08
C ASP A 257 23.13 3.76 0.73
N GLU A 258 23.10 2.48 0.33
CA GLU A 258 22.45 2.03 -0.91
C GLU A 258 20.91 2.16 -0.86
N ILE A 259 20.29 1.90 0.30
CA ILE A 259 18.85 2.10 0.53
C ILE A 259 18.52 3.60 0.46
N GLU A 260 19.29 4.43 1.17
CA GLU A 260 19.11 5.89 1.17
C GLU A 260 19.25 6.46 -0.24
N ALA A 261 20.24 6.02 -1.02
CA ALA A 261 20.40 6.42 -2.41
C ALA A 261 19.19 6.03 -3.28
N GLY A 262 18.61 4.84 -3.06
CA GLY A 262 17.37 4.41 -3.69
C GLY A 262 16.19 5.32 -3.37
N ILE A 263 16.02 5.67 -2.09
CA ILE A 263 14.96 6.57 -1.62
C ILE A 263 15.15 7.98 -2.20
N GLN A 264 16.37 8.50 -2.23
CA GLN A 264 16.69 9.79 -2.86
C GLN A 264 16.31 9.80 -4.34
N LEU A 265 16.63 8.72 -5.08
CA LEU A 265 16.25 8.58 -6.48
C LEU A 265 14.73 8.51 -6.66
N ALA A 266 14.02 7.82 -5.78
CA ALA A 266 12.56 7.71 -5.84
C ALA A 266 11.84 9.07 -5.72
N ASN A 267 12.45 10.04 -5.05
CA ASN A 267 11.92 11.40 -4.87
C ASN A 267 12.38 12.38 -5.95
N ASN A 268 13.08 11.91 -6.99
CA ASN A 268 13.41 12.74 -8.14
C ASN A 268 12.23 12.75 -9.14
N PRO A 269 11.65 13.92 -9.49
CA PRO A 269 10.47 14.00 -10.36
C PRO A 269 10.59 13.28 -11.72
N ILE A 270 11.82 13.08 -12.23
CA ILE A 270 12.05 12.33 -13.47
C ILE A 270 11.75 10.82 -13.34
N HIS A 271 11.53 10.34 -12.11
CA HIS A 271 11.32 8.93 -11.78
C HIS A 271 9.91 8.63 -11.27
N ASN A 272 8.97 9.58 -11.33
CA ASN A 272 7.58 9.45 -10.82
C ASN A 272 6.71 8.35 -11.45
N GLN A 273 7.18 7.67 -12.49
CA GLN A 273 6.50 6.54 -13.14
C GLN A 273 7.23 5.21 -12.91
N ARG A 274 8.27 5.18 -12.06
CA ARG A 274 9.07 3.98 -11.80
C ARG A 274 8.66 3.34 -10.49
N LEU A 275 8.62 2.02 -10.47
CA LEU A 275 8.57 1.28 -9.21
C LEU A 275 9.97 1.26 -8.59
N PHE A 276 10.06 1.60 -7.30
CA PHE A 276 11.28 1.44 -6.52
C PHE A 276 11.03 0.36 -5.46
N ILE A 277 11.90 -0.64 -5.38
CA ILE A 277 11.88 -1.65 -4.33
C ILE A 277 13.21 -1.63 -3.59
N ASN A 278 13.17 -1.31 -2.30
CA ASN A 278 14.32 -1.28 -1.41
C ASN A 278 14.19 -2.39 -0.38
N PHE A 279 15.12 -3.35 -0.37
CA PHE A 279 15.19 -4.34 0.69
C PHE A 279 16.06 -3.83 1.84
N THR A 280 15.47 -3.75 3.04
CA THR A 280 16.24 -3.56 4.29
C THR A 280 16.76 -4.90 4.85
N SER A 281 16.30 -6.01 4.26
CA SER A 281 16.68 -7.36 4.62
C SER A 281 18.12 -7.74 4.18
N PHE A 282 18.65 -8.74 4.86
CA PHE A 282 19.94 -9.38 4.60
C PHE A 282 19.77 -10.90 4.60
N GLU A 283 20.68 -11.58 3.90
CA GLU A 283 20.93 -13.00 4.17
C GLU A 283 21.70 -13.17 5.48
N GLN A 284 21.85 -14.42 5.89
CA GLN A 284 22.63 -14.81 7.04
C GLN A 284 24.10 -14.34 6.99
N LEU A 285 24.65 -13.96 8.16
CA LEU A 285 26.09 -14.04 8.45
C LEU A 285 26.37 -15.35 9.21
N LEU A 286 27.49 -16.03 8.91
CA LEU A 286 28.00 -17.07 9.80
C LEU A 286 28.12 -16.46 11.21
N ASP A 287 27.47 -17.10 12.19
CA ASP A 287 27.39 -16.71 13.61
C ASP A 287 26.39 -15.59 14.00
N HIS A 288 25.54 -15.08 13.11
CA HIS A 288 24.48 -14.12 13.47
C HIS A 288 23.07 -14.53 13.03
N TYR A 289 22.09 -14.24 13.88
CA TYR A 289 20.65 -14.31 13.57
C TYR A 289 20.22 -13.12 12.69
N ILE A 290 19.25 -13.32 11.80
CA ILE A 290 18.73 -12.26 10.90
C ILE A 290 18.30 -11.03 11.71
N ILE A 291 17.63 -11.26 12.84
CA ILE A 291 17.17 -10.21 13.76
C ILE A 291 18.30 -9.27 14.23
N THR A 292 19.53 -9.76 14.36
CA THR A 292 20.67 -8.96 14.80
C THR A 292 21.04 -7.92 13.74
N LEU A 293 21.09 -8.31 12.46
CA LEU A 293 21.37 -7.37 11.37
C LEU A 293 20.20 -6.41 11.15
N THR A 294 18.96 -6.88 11.29
CA THR A 294 17.78 -6.02 11.17
C THR A 294 17.82 -4.89 12.22
N LYS A 295 18.32 -5.15 13.44
CA LYS A 295 18.48 -4.12 14.49
C LYS A 295 19.54 -3.07 14.15
N GLU A 296 20.49 -3.37 13.28
CA GLU A 296 21.50 -2.41 12.81
C GLU A 296 21.01 -1.55 11.65
N VAL A 297 19.96 -1.98 10.93
CA VAL A 297 19.55 -1.39 9.64
C VAL A 297 18.22 -0.66 9.73
N ASN A 298 17.20 -1.26 10.35
CA ASN A 298 15.89 -0.63 10.40
C ASN A 298 15.88 0.72 11.16
N PRO A 299 16.58 0.89 12.31
CA PRO A 299 16.61 2.18 13.01
C PRO A 299 17.23 3.33 12.22
N PRO A 300 18.43 3.18 11.59
CA PRO A 300 18.97 4.24 10.73
C PRO A 300 18.07 4.62 9.56
N ILE A 301 17.40 3.65 8.94
CA ILE A 301 16.45 3.94 7.84
C ILE A 301 15.22 4.70 8.35
N ASP A 302 14.69 4.34 9.52
CA ASP A 302 13.59 5.07 10.16
C ASP A 302 13.98 6.52 10.50
N ASP A 303 15.17 6.71 11.07
CA ASP A 303 15.72 8.04 11.35
C ASP A 303 15.93 8.84 10.06
N TYR A 304 16.41 8.20 8.99
CA TYR A 304 16.58 8.83 7.68
C TYR A 304 15.27 9.33 7.11
N LEU A 305 14.21 8.50 7.10
CA LEU A 305 12.88 8.89 6.62
C LEU A 305 12.31 10.06 7.45
N LYS A 306 12.44 10.02 8.77
CA LYS A 306 11.99 11.10 9.67
C LYS A 306 12.75 12.40 9.48
N ALA A 307 14.01 12.33 9.07
CA ALA A 307 14.85 13.49 8.76
C ALA A 307 14.52 14.15 7.41
N HIS A 308 13.75 13.49 6.54
CA HIS A 308 13.37 13.97 5.20
C HIS A 308 11.84 14.07 5.04
N PRO A 309 11.16 14.97 5.79
CA PRO A 309 9.70 15.13 5.72
C PRO A 309 9.21 15.71 4.37
N ASP A 310 10.12 16.17 3.51
CA ASP A 310 9.85 16.63 2.15
C ASP A 310 9.77 15.49 1.13
N TYR A 311 10.22 14.29 1.48
CA TYR A 311 10.12 13.12 0.61
C TYR A 311 8.69 12.62 0.55
N HIS A 312 8.19 12.40 -0.66
CA HIS A 312 6.83 11.93 -0.93
C HIS A 312 6.73 10.41 -1.07
N THR A 313 7.85 9.68 -1.16
CA THR A 313 7.85 8.21 -1.25
C THR A 313 9.19 7.60 -0.82
N SER A 314 9.20 6.38 -0.26
CA SER A 314 10.39 5.53 -0.19
C SER A 314 10.38 4.39 -1.22
N GLY A 315 9.41 4.41 -2.15
CA GLY A 315 9.02 3.24 -2.92
C GLY A 315 8.40 2.17 -2.03
N VAL A 316 8.62 0.91 -2.37
CA VAL A 316 8.32 -0.24 -1.53
C VAL A 316 9.52 -0.50 -0.63
N LEU A 317 9.30 -0.54 0.69
CA LEU A 317 10.35 -0.88 1.65
C LEU A 317 10.10 -2.30 2.17
N MET A 318 10.93 -3.26 1.73
CA MET A 318 10.82 -4.68 2.07
C MET A 318 11.57 -4.98 3.37
N LEU A 319 10.82 -5.24 4.44
CA LEU A 319 11.31 -5.37 5.81
C LEU A 319 11.52 -6.84 6.21
N ASN A 320 12.57 -7.09 6.99
CA ASN A 320 12.56 -8.17 7.97
C ASN A 320 11.93 -7.65 9.27
N PHE A 321 11.18 -8.50 9.97
CA PHE A 321 10.53 -8.25 11.25
C PHE A 321 9.63 -7.01 11.22
N ALA A 322 8.66 -6.99 10.29
CA ALA A 322 7.65 -5.93 10.26
C ALA A 322 6.82 -5.91 11.55
N GLY A 323 6.68 -4.71 12.13
CA GLY A 323 6.11 -4.49 13.46
C GLY A 323 6.98 -3.50 14.24
N GLY A 324 6.93 -3.57 15.58
CA GLY A 324 7.77 -2.78 16.47
C GLY A 324 7.07 -1.61 17.14
N GLY A 325 7.85 -0.63 17.62
CA GLY A 325 7.33 0.59 18.25
C GLY A 325 6.84 0.45 19.70
N ASP A 326 6.70 -0.77 20.21
CA ASP A 326 6.27 -1.06 21.59
C ASP A 326 7.43 -1.19 22.60
N GLY A 327 8.68 -1.04 22.13
CA GLY A 327 9.89 -1.24 22.94
C GLY A 327 10.18 -2.71 23.26
N SER A 328 9.50 -3.66 22.61
CA SER A 328 9.76 -5.08 22.75
C SER A 328 11.15 -5.44 22.21
N PRO A 329 11.94 -6.26 22.93
CA PRO A 329 13.24 -6.72 22.44
C PRO A 329 13.12 -7.67 21.25
N ARG A 330 11.89 -8.13 20.94
CA ARG A 330 11.58 -9.08 19.85
C ARG A 330 11.56 -8.41 18.49
N THR A 331 11.09 -7.18 18.40
CA THR A 331 10.99 -6.48 17.11
C THR A 331 12.30 -5.76 16.82
N ALA A 332 12.97 -6.14 15.73
CA ALA A 332 14.15 -5.43 15.24
C ALA A 332 13.83 -4.11 14.56
N SER A 333 12.56 -3.88 14.27
CA SER A 333 12.06 -2.68 13.66
C SER A 333 11.68 -1.64 14.74
N PRO A 334 12.07 -0.36 14.60
CA PRO A 334 11.31 0.72 15.22
C PRO A 334 9.90 0.73 14.61
N ASP A 335 9.09 1.76 14.85
CA ASP A 335 7.76 1.88 14.25
C ASP A 335 7.80 2.21 12.73
N LEU A 336 8.66 1.51 11.97
CA LEU A 336 8.99 1.75 10.58
C LEU A 336 7.80 1.48 9.65
N VAL A 337 6.93 0.53 9.98
CA VAL A 337 5.68 0.32 9.23
C VAL A 337 4.82 1.59 9.28
N ASN A 338 4.64 2.19 10.47
CA ASN A 338 3.91 3.46 10.57
C ASN A 338 4.68 4.63 9.98
N THR A 339 6.01 4.67 10.09
CA THR A 339 6.82 5.71 9.41
C THR A 339 6.60 5.67 7.91
N VAL A 340 6.68 4.49 7.29
CA VAL A 340 6.41 4.30 5.86
C VAL A 340 4.98 4.70 5.52
N ILE A 341 3.97 4.18 6.24
CA ILE A 341 2.57 4.57 6.01
C ILE A 341 2.37 6.09 6.13
N GLY A 342 3.03 6.72 7.11
CA GLY A 342 2.94 8.14 7.43
C GLY A 342 3.58 9.08 6.40
N MET A 343 4.42 8.58 5.48
CA MET A 343 4.92 9.38 4.35
C MET A 343 3.82 9.64 3.30
N ASN A 344 2.78 8.81 3.26
CA ASN A 344 1.69 8.97 2.29
C ASN A 344 0.76 10.13 2.68
N ASP A 345 0.25 10.88 1.70
CA ASP A 345 -0.90 11.76 1.94
C ASP A 345 -2.16 10.91 2.12
N LEU A 346 -2.36 10.48 3.36
CA LEU A 346 -3.53 9.69 3.76
C LEU A 346 -4.82 10.48 3.64
N GLY A 347 -4.90 11.71 3.10
CA GLY A 347 -6.19 12.35 2.81
C GLY A 347 -7.12 12.63 4.01
N THR A 348 -6.72 12.23 5.22
CA THR A 348 -7.26 12.62 6.52
C THR A 348 -6.76 13.99 6.95
N GLY A 349 -5.93 14.61 6.10
CA GLY A 349 -5.33 15.90 6.33
C GLY A 349 -6.33 17.05 6.24
N THR A 350 -6.05 18.07 7.04
CA THR A 350 -6.63 19.39 6.87
C THR A 350 -5.62 20.34 6.24
N VAL A 351 -6.11 21.35 5.53
CA VAL A 351 -5.31 22.49 5.07
C VAL A 351 -5.77 23.74 5.81
N GLN A 352 -4.82 24.51 6.32
CA GLN A 352 -5.11 25.83 6.88
C GLN A 352 -5.08 26.87 5.76
N ILE A 353 -6.21 27.53 5.53
CA ILE A 353 -6.38 28.57 4.51
C ILE A 353 -6.82 29.84 5.21
N GLY A 354 -5.90 30.79 5.36
CA GLY A 354 -6.10 31.96 6.20
C GLY A 354 -6.39 31.55 7.64
N THR A 355 -7.56 31.93 8.15
CA THR A 355 -8.01 31.61 9.51
C THR A 355 -8.85 30.33 9.59
N GLN A 356 -9.12 29.68 8.45
CA GLN A 356 -9.99 28.51 8.37
C GLN A 356 -9.18 27.24 8.18
N THR A 357 -9.68 26.13 8.71
CA THR A 357 -9.10 24.80 8.52
C THR A 357 -10.08 23.92 7.75
N TRP A 358 -9.72 23.56 6.53
CA TRP A 358 -10.56 22.81 5.59
C TRP A 358 -10.09 21.36 5.47
N MET A 359 -10.98 20.42 5.17
CA MET A 359 -10.56 19.09 4.73
C MET A 359 -9.83 19.16 3.39
N LYS A 360 -8.75 18.39 3.22
CA LYS A 360 -8.04 18.26 1.92
C LYS A 360 -8.82 17.46 0.87
N LYS A 361 -9.73 16.56 1.28
CA LYS A 361 -10.54 15.72 0.37
C LYS A 361 -12.05 15.87 0.62
N SER A 362 -12.85 15.57 -0.41
CA SER A 362 -14.31 15.51 -0.28
C SER A 362 -14.70 14.31 0.59
N LEU A 363 -15.85 14.39 1.25
CA LEU A 363 -16.36 13.26 2.04
C LEU A 363 -16.55 12.00 1.19
N ASN A 364 -16.13 10.86 1.73
CA ASN A 364 -16.32 9.54 1.13
C ASN A 364 -16.81 8.52 2.16
N VAL A 365 -17.92 8.82 2.82
CA VAL A 365 -18.48 8.05 3.94
C VAL A 365 -19.77 7.32 3.54
N LEU A 366 -20.01 6.18 4.20
CA LEU A 366 -21.23 5.35 4.00
C LEU A 366 -22.24 5.50 5.14
N LYS A 367 -21.90 6.28 6.17
CA LYS A 367 -22.69 6.42 7.40
C LYS A 367 -22.63 7.85 7.88
N TYR A 368 -23.68 8.28 8.57
CA TYR A 368 -23.65 9.51 9.35
C TYR A 368 -22.68 9.35 10.54
N ASN A 369 -22.02 10.44 10.93
CA ASN A 369 -20.96 10.40 11.93
C ASN A 369 -21.51 10.15 13.35
N GLU A 370 -22.62 10.80 13.72
CA GLU A 370 -23.11 10.77 15.10
C GLU A 370 -23.82 9.48 15.51
N ASN A 371 -24.70 8.96 14.64
CA ASN A 371 -25.55 7.81 14.96
C ASN A 371 -25.20 6.54 14.18
N LEU A 372 -24.16 6.61 13.33
CA LEU A 372 -23.70 5.52 12.47
C LEU A 372 -24.77 4.94 11.54
N LEU A 373 -25.86 5.70 11.29
CA LEU A 373 -26.90 5.27 10.37
C LEU A 373 -26.34 5.17 8.95
N PRO A 374 -26.60 4.07 8.22
CA PRO A 374 -26.18 3.94 6.83
C PRO A 374 -26.82 5.00 5.94
N ILE A 375 -26.02 5.54 5.02
CA ILE A 375 -26.49 6.32 3.88
C ILE A 375 -26.61 5.31 2.73
N PRO A 376 -27.82 5.03 2.20
CA PRO A 376 -28.00 4.04 1.14
C PRO A 376 -27.48 4.55 -0.22
N GLU A 377 -26.99 3.63 -1.03
CA GLU A 377 -26.72 3.84 -2.45
C GLU A 377 -28.04 3.84 -3.24
N VAL A 378 -28.24 4.82 -4.12
CA VAL A 378 -29.41 4.87 -5.01
C VAL A 378 -28.99 5.34 -6.40
N GLU A 379 -28.95 4.41 -7.36
CA GLU A 379 -28.62 4.75 -8.76
C GLU A 379 -29.84 5.10 -9.60
N ASP A 380 -31.01 4.49 -9.32
CA ASP A 380 -32.24 4.71 -10.08
C ASP A 380 -32.73 6.16 -9.95
N CYS A 381 -32.92 6.80 -11.11
CA CYS A 381 -33.25 8.21 -11.17
C CYS A 381 -34.65 8.55 -10.61
N ASN A 382 -35.63 7.66 -10.78
CA ASN A 382 -36.98 7.90 -10.28
C ASN A 382 -37.05 7.72 -8.77
N GLN A 383 -36.39 6.68 -8.26
CA GLN A 383 -36.20 6.46 -6.83
C GLN A 383 -35.50 7.66 -6.20
N TRP A 384 -34.38 8.11 -6.78
CA TRP A 384 -33.61 9.26 -6.28
C TRP A 384 -34.48 10.51 -6.10
N ARG A 385 -35.29 10.85 -7.12
CA ARG A 385 -36.16 12.03 -7.07
C ARG A 385 -37.26 11.95 -6.00
N SER A 386 -37.67 10.74 -5.65
CA SER A 386 -38.70 10.49 -4.64
C SER A 386 -38.19 10.50 -3.19
N LEU A 387 -36.86 10.51 -3.00
CA LEU A 387 -36.26 10.41 -1.67
C LEU A 387 -36.64 11.58 -0.77
N THR A 388 -36.88 11.25 0.50
CA THR A 388 -37.02 12.19 1.63
C THR A 388 -35.90 12.01 2.66
N THR A 389 -34.91 11.16 2.35
CA THR A 389 -33.80 10.77 3.23
C THR A 389 -32.47 10.92 2.51
N GLY A 390 -31.37 10.90 3.27
CA GLY A 390 -30.03 10.87 2.72
C GLY A 390 -29.82 9.68 1.79
N ALA A 391 -29.09 9.90 0.70
CA ALA A 391 -28.59 8.86 -0.18
C ALA A 391 -27.28 9.33 -0.81
N TRP A 392 -26.47 8.38 -1.24
CA TRP A 392 -25.30 8.62 -2.06
C TRP A 392 -25.40 7.85 -3.37
N ARG A 393 -24.60 8.26 -4.34
CA ARG A 393 -24.44 7.56 -5.62
C ARG A 393 -23.03 7.71 -6.17
N HIS A 394 -22.72 6.82 -7.08
CA HIS A 394 -21.54 6.86 -7.93
C HIS A 394 -21.69 8.00 -8.96
N PHE A 395 -20.59 8.68 -9.30
CA PHE A 395 -20.54 9.54 -10.47
C PHE A 395 -20.50 8.68 -11.73
N SER A 396 -19.75 7.58 -11.71
CA SER A 396 -19.59 6.67 -12.85
C SER A 396 -19.57 5.22 -12.39
N SER A 397 -19.94 4.29 -13.25
CA SER A 397 -19.68 2.86 -12.99
C SER A 397 -18.18 2.52 -12.99
N ASP A 398 -17.33 3.45 -13.45
CA ASP A 398 -15.88 3.35 -13.35
C ASP A 398 -15.42 3.61 -11.91
N VAL A 399 -14.93 2.56 -11.25
CA VAL A 399 -14.48 2.58 -9.85
C VAL A 399 -13.35 3.58 -9.57
N CYS A 400 -12.58 3.96 -10.59
CA CYS A 400 -11.52 4.94 -10.42
C CYS A 400 -12.03 6.35 -10.46
N VAL A 401 -13.01 6.63 -11.33
CA VAL A 401 -13.69 7.92 -11.36
C VAL A 401 -14.33 8.26 -10.01
N ASP A 402 -14.83 7.26 -9.28
CA ASP A 402 -15.33 7.47 -7.92
C ASP A 402 -14.26 7.36 -6.82
N GLY A 403 -13.12 6.73 -7.11
CA GLY A 403 -12.01 6.54 -6.18
C GLY A 403 -11.34 7.84 -5.73
N PHE A 404 -11.14 8.81 -6.64
CA PHE A 404 -10.46 10.08 -6.33
C PHE A 404 -11.39 11.19 -5.84
N GLY A 405 -12.63 11.24 -6.35
CA GLY A 405 -13.58 12.32 -6.06
C GLY A 405 -14.42 12.14 -4.80
N GLY A 406 -14.44 10.93 -4.25
CA GLY A 406 -15.38 10.49 -3.22
C GLY A 406 -16.79 10.26 -3.78
N ARG A 407 -17.76 9.95 -2.92
CA ARG A 407 -19.16 9.76 -3.32
C ARG A 407 -19.87 11.10 -3.64
N LEU A 408 -20.95 11.04 -4.41
CA LEU A 408 -21.90 12.15 -4.52
C LEU A 408 -23.06 11.92 -3.57
N TYR A 409 -23.49 12.95 -2.85
CA TYR A 409 -24.59 12.86 -1.88
C TYR A 409 -25.77 13.69 -2.35
N ASN A 410 -26.98 13.33 -1.96
CA ASN A 410 -28.14 14.20 -2.14
C ASN A 410 -28.18 15.31 -1.06
N TRP A 411 -29.06 16.29 -1.25
CA TRP A 411 -29.18 17.41 -0.31
C TRP A 411 -29.68 16.98 1.10
N HIS A 412 -30.44 15.89 1.19
CA HIS A 412 -30.98 15.38 2.46
C HIS A 412 -29.90 14.92 3.43
N VAL A 413 -28.73 14.49 2.92
CA VAL A 413 -27.55 14.14 3.74
C VAL A 413 -27.09 15.33 4.60
N ILE A 414 -27.33 16.56 4.14
CA ILE A 414 -26.78 17.77 4.77
C ILE A 414 -27.83 18.45 5.66
N TYR A 415 -29.09 18.47 5.22
CA TYR A 415 -30.13 19.28 5.84
C TYR A 415 -31.05 18.52 6.78
N ASN A 416 -31.13 17.19 6.65
CA ASN A 416 -32.03 16.42 7.49
C ASN A 416 -31.37 16.10 8.83
N THR A 417 -31.51 17.01 9.79
CA THR A 417 -30.92 16.93 11.13
C THR A 417 -31.42 15.74 11.96
N LEU A 418 -32.50 15.06 11.55
CA LEU A 418 -32.98 13.84 12.21
C LEU A 418 -31.96 12.69 12.10
N TYR A 419 -31.07 12.73 11.10
CA TYR A 419 -30.06 11.71 10.87
C TYR A 419 -28.67 12.08 11.40
N GLY A 420 -28.52 13.21 12.09
CA GLY A 420 -27.23 13.70 12.61
C GLY A 420 -26.34 14.32 11.55
N THR A 421 -25.12 14.69 11.92
CA THR A 421 -24.15 15.30 10.99
C THR A 421 -23.38 14.24 10.18
N VAL A 422 -23.03 14.59 8.93
CA VAL A 422 -22.23 13.73 8.04
C VAL A 422 -20.73 14.00 8.14
N CYS A 423 -20.34 15.20 8.55
CA CYS A 423 -18.93 15.55 8.74
C CYS A 423 -18.36 14.88 10.01
N PRO A 424 -17.03 14.63 10.06
CA PRO A 424 -16.37 14.14 11.27
C PRO A 424 -16.57 15.07 12.47
N SER A 425 -16.38 14.53 13.68
CA SER A 425 -16.50 15.33 14.92
C SER A 425 -15.58 16.56 14.89
N GLY A 426 -16.13 17.74 15.21
CA GLY A 426 -15.42 19.02 15.16
C GLY A 426 -15.34 19.65 13.77
N PHE A 427 -16.12 19.12 12.81
CA PHE A 427 -16.28 19.68 11.47
C PHE A 427 -17.76 19.81 11.11
N HIS A 428 -18.06 20.77 10.24
CA HIS A 428 -19.39 20.98 9.68
C HIS A 428 -19.36 21.11 8.15
N VAL A 429 -20.53 20.95 7.53
CA VAL A 429 -20.72 21.27 6.11
C VAL A 429 -20.71 22.81 5.98
N PRO A 430 -19.87 23.41 5.12
CA PRO A 430 -19.63 24.84 5.13
C PRO A 430 -20.89 25.65 4.84
N THR A 431 -21.05 26.75 5.55
CA THR A 431 -22.06 27.77 5.29
C THR A 431 -21.61 28.71 4.17
N ASP A 432 -22.51 29.58 3.70
CA ASP A 432 -22.14 30.69 2.83
C ASP A 432 -21.11 31.63 3.47
N ALA A 433 -21.16 31.82 4.79
CA ALA A 433 -20.19 32.66 5.50
C ALA A 433 -18.79 32.03 5.48
N ASP A 434 -18.69 30.72 5.60
CA ASP A 434 -17.42 30.00 5.53
C ASP A 434 -16.81 30.11 4.13
N TRP A 435 -17.62 29.87 3.10
CA TRP A 435 -17.19 30.05 1.72
C TRP A 435 -16.79 31.50 1.43
N ASN A 436 -17.54 32.49 1.92
CA ASN A 436 -17.22 33.89 1.68
C ASN A 436 -15.90 34.28 2.35
N THR A 437 -15.59 33.75 3.53
CA THR A 437 -14.30 33.96 4.21
C THR A 437 -13.14 33.42 3.36
N LEU A 438 -13.27 32.18 2.88
CA LEU A 438 -12.28 31.57 1.99
C LEU A 438 -12.09 32.38 0.70
N VAL A 439 -13.19 32.74 0.03
CA VAL A 439 -13.16 33.47 -1.24
C VAL A 439 -12.56 34.86 -1.06
N SER A 440 -12.90 35.58 0.00
CA SER A 440 -12.31 36.87 0.32
C SER A 440 -10.81 36.78 0.58
N TYR A 441 -10.38 35.77 1.35
CA TYR A 441 -8.96 35.52 1.60
C TYR A 441 -8.16 35.27 0.31
N LEU A 442 -8.75 34.54 -0.65
CA LEU A 442 -8.07 34.19 -1.90
C LEU A 442 -8.05 35.32 -2.95
N GLY A 443 -8.65 36.47 -2.66
CA GLY A 443 -8.64 37.65 -3.54
C GLY A 443 -9.96 37.91 -4.28
N GLY A 444 -11.06 37.30 -3.83
CA GLY A 444 -12.39 37.50 -4.37
C GLY A 444 -12.82 36.46 -5.41
N PRO A 445 -14.11 36.46 -5.79
CA PRO A 445 -14.72 35.36 -6.54
C PRO A 445 -14.10 35.14 -7.92
N GLU A 446 -13.58 36.17 -8.60
CA GLU A 446 -13.03 36.07 -9.97
C GLU A 446 -11.73 35.25 -10.06
N VAL A 447 -11.00 35.12 -8.96
CA VAL A 447 -9.68 34.48 -8.93
C VAL A 447 -9.61 33.30 -7.96
N ALA A 448 -10.46 33.29 -6.92
CA ALA A 448 -10.43 32.28 -5.87
C ALA A 448 -10.60 30.87 -6.43
N GLY A 449 -11.45 30.69 -7.45
CA GLY A 449 -11.68 29.37 -8.05
C GLY A 449 -10.42 28.77 -8.67
N GLY A 450 -9.60 29.57 -9.33
CA GLY A 450 -8.30 29.14 -9.84
C GLY A 450 -7.34 28.70 -8.74
N LYS A 451 -7.23 29.49 -7.67
CA LYS A 451 -6.35 29.18 -6.52
C LYS A 451 -6.79 27.96 -5.69
N MET A 452 -8.00 27.46 -5.91
CA MET A 452 -8.56 26.30 -5.22
C MET A 452 -8.48 25.01 -6.03
N LYS A 453 -8.26 25.07 -7.35
CA LYS A 453 -8.20 23.89 -8.22
C LYS A 453 -6.82 23.29 -8.22
N GLU A 454 -6.76 21.96 -8.19
CA GLU A 454 -5.55 21.19 -8.49
C GLU A 454 -4.92 21.68 -9.81
N PRO A 455 -3.59 21.93 -9.84
CA PRO A 455 -2.92 22.36 -11.05
C PRO A 455 -2.79 21.20 -12.04
N LEU A 456 -2.38 21.51 -13.27
CA LEU A 456 -2.21 20.52 -14.36
C LEU A 456 -3.56 19.91 -14.79
N TYR A 457 -3.50 18.71 -15.39
CA TYR A 457 -4.59 18.12 -16.16
C TYR A 457 -4.94 16.68 -15.76
N PHE A 458 -4.58 16.27 -14.53
CA PHE A 458 -4.91 14.94 -14.03
C PHE A 458 -6.42 14.83 -13.80
N HIS A 459 -7.00 15.76 -13.02
CA HIS A 459 -8.43 15.76 -12.72
C HIS A 459 -9.19 16.97 -13.30
N TRP A 460 -8.57 17.68 -14.24
CA TRP A 460 -9.16 18.82 -14.94
C TRP A 460 -8.82 18.79 -16.42
N SER A 461 -9.82 19.02 -17.28
CA SER A 461 -9.58 19.19 -18.70
C SER A 461 -8.89 20.53 -18.98
N PRO A 462 -8.04 20.62 -20.01
CA PRO A 462 -7.59 21.90 -20.53
C PRO A 462 -8.79 22.83 -20.86
N PRO A 463 -8.72 24.13 -20.55
CA PRO A 463 -7.52 24.89 -20.20
C PRO A 463 -7.17 24.92 -18.71
N ASN A 464 -8.01 24.38 -17.82
CA ASN A 464 -7.91 24.53 -16.36
C ASN A 464 -7.51 25.97 -15.92
N THR A 465 -8.21 26.97 -16.46
CA THR A 465 -7.87 28.39 -16.37
C THR A 465 -7.62 28.84 -14.93
N GLY A 466 -6.45 29.44 -14.73
CA GLY A 466 -6.03 30.05 -13.46
C GLY A 466 -5.74 29.06 -12.33
N ALA A 467 -5.68 27.75 -12.62
CA ALA A 467 -5.39 26.74 -11.60
C ALA A 467 -3.95 26.85 -11.08
N THR A 468 -3.82 27.11 -9.79
CA THR A 468 -2.50 27.20 -9.12
C THR A 468 -2.42 26.40 -7.83
N ASP A 469 -3.57 26.05 -7.25
CA ASP A 469 -3.70 25.47 -5.91
C ASP A 469 -2.87 26.15 -4.81
N GLU A 470 -2.60 27.46 -4.93
CA GLU A 470 -1.88 28.24 -3.91
C GLU A 470 -2.54 28.18 -2.53
N SER A 471 -3.82 27.81 -2.48
CA SER A 471 -4.57 27.62 -1.23
C SER A 471 -4.34 26.25 -0.58
N GLY A 472 -3.87 25.25 -1.33
CA GLY A 472 -3.83 23.85 -0.90
C GLY A 472 -5.20 23.20 -0.70
N PHE A 473 -6.26 23.79 -1.27
CA PHE A 473 -7.63 23.26 -1.23
C PHE A 473 -7.79 22.03 -2.15
N SER A 474 -7.02 21.97 -3.23
CA SER A 474 -6.87 20.83 -4.14
C SER A 474 -8.20 20.29 -4.66
N ALA A 475 -9.08 21.18 -5.17
CA ALA A 475 -10.34 20.76 -5.77
C ALA A 475 -10.10 19.99 -7.07
N LEU A 476 -10.80 18.86 -7.21
CA LEU A 476 -10.75 17.98 -8.38
C LEU A 476 -12.01 18.17 -9.25
N GLY A 477 -11.85 18.19 -10.57
CA GLY A 477 -12.95 18.34 -11.54
C GLY A 477 -13.73 17.03 -11.67
N ARG A 478 -14.57 16.70 -10.70
CA ARG A 478 -15.24 15.39 -10.63
C ARG A 478 -16.69 15.38 -11.09
N GLY A 479 -17.15 16.47 -11.68
CA GLY A 479 -18.52 16.69 -12.08
C GLY A 479 -19.52 16.67 -10.92
N TYR A 480 -20.78 16.44 -11.27
CA TYR A 480 -21.89 16.20 -10.37
C TYR A 480 -22.94 15.35 -11.09
N TRP A 481 -23.91 14.82 -10.37
CA TRP A 481 -25.07 14.18 -11.00
C TRP A 481 -26.26 15.14 -10.96
N GLY A 482 -26.95 15.28 -12.09
CA GLY A 482 -28.06 16.20 -12.25
C GLY A 482 -29.11 15.65 -13.22
N ASN A 483 -30.37 15.64 -12.80
CA ASN A 483 -31.52 15.33 -13.65
C ASN A 483 -31.47 13.98 -14.42
N GLY A 484 -30.77 12.98 -13.89
CA GLY A 484 -30.69 11.65 -14.52
C GLY A 484 -29.34 11.31 -15.10
N GLU A 485 -28.42 12.27 -15.18
CA GLU A 485 -27.14 12.09 -15.85
C GLU A 485 -25.98 12.60 -14.99
N SER A 486 -24.81 11.97 -15.15
CA SER A 486 -23.55 12.44 -14.59
C SER A 486 -22.94 13.47 -15.54
N ILE A 487 -22.65 14.66 -15.04
CA ILE A 487 -22.36 15.85 -15.83
C ILE A 487 -20.98 16.41 -15.48
N GLY A 488 -20.18 16.67 -16.51
CA GLY A 488 -18.98 17.51 -16.41
C GLY A 488 -17.78 16.89 -15.70
N LEU A 489 -17.55 15.58 -15.86
CA LEU A 489 -16.31 14.94 -15.44
C LEU A 489 -15.11 15.68 -16.05
N LEU A 490 -14.08 15.94 -15.25
CA LEU A 490 -12.90 16.78 -15.55
C LEU A 490 -13.20 18.25 -15.86
N ASN A 491 -14.46 18.67 -16.04
CA ASN A 491 -14.79 20.05 -16.44
C ASN A 491 -15.32 20.90 -15.29
N THR A 492 -15.91 20.30 -14.25
CA THR A 492 -16.52 21.04 -13.15
C THR A 492 -16.53 20.23 -11.85
N VAL A 493 -16.80 20.90 -10.73
CA VAL A 493 -17.20 20.26 -9.48
C VAL A 493 -18.20 21.14 -8.74
N LEU A 494 -19.21 20.51 -8.13
CA LEU A 494 -20.13 21.15 -7.20
C LEU A 494 -19.84 20.73 -5.76
N PHE A 495 -19.76 21.72 -4.87
CA PHE A 495 -19.73 21.53 -3.41
C PHE A 495 -21.00 22.08 -2.79
N TYR A 496 -21.66 21.30 -1.95
CA TYR A 496 -22.79 21.81 -1.19
C TYR A 496 -22.40 22.90 -0.19
N THR A 497 -23.38 23.77 0.11
CA THR A 497 -23.39 24.58 1.34
C THR A 497 -24.55 24.18 2.23
N SER A 498 -24.35 24.27 3.54
CA SER A 498 -25.37 24.05 4.57
C SER A 498 -26.27 25.26 4.81
N THR A 499 -25.98 26.42 4.20
CA THR A 499 -26.86 27.59 4.26
C THR A 499 -28.09 27.36 3.38
N PRO A 500 -29.30 27.27 3.96
CA PRO A 500 -30.51 27.00 3.19
C PRO A 500 -30.76 28.14 2.21
N GLY A 501 -31.00 27.81 0.95
CA GLY A 501 -31.68 28.74 0.04
C GLY A 501 -33.16 28.78 0.39
N ASN A 502 -33.82 29.93 0.21
CA ASN A 502 -35.27 30.04 0.26
C ASN A 502 -35.89 29.06 -0.75
N ASP A 503 -36.29 27.88 -0.28
CA ASP A 503 -36.72 26.73 -1.08
C ASP A 503 -35.68 26.13 -2.05
N SER A 504 -34.41 26.54 -1.98
CA SER A 504 -33.35 26.09 -2.88
C SER A 504 -32.22 25.32 -2.20
N VAL A 505 -31.63 24.39 -2.94
CA VAL A 505 -30.28 23.87 -2.69
C VAL A 505 -29.26 24.88 -3.20
N VAL A 506 -28.14 25.04 -2.50
CA VAL A 506 -27.09 25.99 -2.87
C VAL A 506 -25.75 25.26 -3.00
N PHE A 507 -24.97 25.64 -4.01
CA PHE A 507 -23.67 25.07 -4.32
C PHE A 507 -22.60 26.16 -4.48
N ARG A 508 -21.35 25.78 -4.26
CA ARG A 508 -20.19 26.42 -4.87
C ARG A 508 -19.70 25.58 -6.04
N ALA A 509 -19.45 26.23 -7.18
CA ALA A 509 -19.02 25.57 -8.39
C ALA A 509 -17.66 26.11 -8.88
N LEU A 510 -16.82 25.20 -9.33
CA LEU A 510 -15.56 25.48 -10.02
C LEU A 510 -15.63 24.86 -11.42
N CYS A 511 -15.00 25.50 -12.41
CA CYS A 511 -15.00 25.03 -13.79
C CYS A 511 -13.59 25.12 -14.40
N ASP A 512 -13.30 24.26 -15.37
CA ASP A 512 -12.04 24.21 -16.11
C ASP A 512 -11.77 25.50 -16.93
N THR A 513 -12.81 26.14 -17.44
CA THR A 513 -12.73 27.32 -18.32
C THR A 513 -12.74 28.66 -17.59
N SER A 514 -12.68 28.65 -16.25
CA SER A 514 -12.74 29.87 -15.44
C SER A 514 -11.87 29.79 -14.19
N SER A 515 -11.29 30.92 -13.80
CA SER A 515 -10.68 31.12 -12.49
C SER A 515 -11.69 31.52 -11.41
N ARG A 516 -12.97 31.71 -11.79
CA ARG A 516 -14.03 32.14 -10.89
C ARG A 516 -14.59 30.98 -10.09
N ILE A 517 -14.95 31.25 -8.83
CA ILE A 517 -15.87 30.41 -8.05
C ILE A 517 -17.30 30.95 -8.14
N PHE A 518 -18.24 30.11 -8.54
CA PHE A 518 -19.64 30.47 -8.70
C PHE A 518 -20.46 30.05 -7.48
N ARG A 519 -21.46 30.85 -7.13
CA ARG A 519 -22.53 30.46 -6.20
C ARG A 519 -23.79 30.18 -7.01
N ILE A 520 -24.27 28.93 -6.95
CA ILE A 520 -25.45 28.47 -7.70
C ILE A 520 -26.55 28.12 -6.70
N ALA A 521 -27.79 28.50 -7.00
CA ALA A 521 -28.95 28.12 -6.21
C ALA A 521 -30.04 27.56 -7.13
N ASP A 522 -30.61 26.42 -6.77
CA ASP A 522 -31.65 25.74 -7.57
C ASP A 522 -32.76 25.21 -6.66
N THR A 523 -34.00 25.27 -7.13
CA THR A 523 -35.18 24.79 -6.37
C THR A 523 -35.37 23.27 -6.50
N ALA A 524 -34.73 22.62 -7.47
CA ALA A 524 -34.85 21.19 -7.73
C ALA A 524 -33.96 20.34 -6.80
N ARG A 525 -34.19 20.43 -5.49
CA ARG A 525 -33.35 19.80 -4.45
C ARG A 525 -33.09 18.31 -4.65
N ASN A 526 -34.12 17.57 -5.08
CA ASN A 526 -34.05 16.12 -5.32
C ASN A 526 -33.50 15.75 -6.70
N SER A 527 -33.04 16.71 -7.50
CA SER A 527 -32.49 16.44 -8.84
C SER A 527 -30.97 16.33 -8.86
N TYR A 528 -30.28 16.54 -7.74
CA TYR A 528 -28.82 16.64 -7.71
C TYR A 528 -28.17 15.65 -6.75
N ALA A 529 -26.96 15.23 -7.13
CA ALA A 529 -25.97 14.67 -6.23
C ALA A 529 -24.64 15.41 -6.42
N ALA A 530 -24.03 15.88 -5.33
CA ALA A 530 -22.81 16.69 -5.39
C ALA A 530 -21.82 16.33 -4.26
N SER A 531 -20.63 16.94 -4.32
CA SER A 531 -19.57 16.72 -3.34
C SER A 531 -19.85 17.47 -2.03
N ILE A 532 -19.33 16.95 -0.93
CA ILE A 532 -19.30 17.65 0.36
C ILE A 532 -17.84 17.82 0.77
N ARG A 533 -17.46 19.04 1.16
CA ARG A 533 -16.13 19.38 1.68
C ARG A 533 -16.31 20.01 3.05
N CYS A 534 -15.91 19.35 4.14
CA CYS A 534 -16.13 19.90 5.47
C CYS A 534 -15.05 20.90 5.88
N ILE A 535 -15.40 21.76 6.83
CA ILE A 535 -14.55 22.75 7.47
C ILE A 535 -14.61 22.52 8.98
N LYS A 536 -13.50 22.77 9.69
CA LYS A 536 -13.39 22.63 11.14
C LYS A 536 -14.16 23.76 11.85
N ASP A 537 -14.79 23.43 12.98
CA ASP A 537 -15.57 24.34 13.83
C ASP A 537 -14.75 25.48 14.46
#